data_AF-A0A661RSP0-F1
#
_entry.id   AF-A0A661RSP0-F1
#
_cell.length_a   1.000
_cell.length_b   1.000
_cell.length_c   1.000
_cell.angle_alpha   90.00
_cell.angle_beta   90.00
_cell.angle_gamma   90.00
#
_symmetry.space_group_name_H-M   'P 1'
#
loop_
_entity.id
_entity.type
_entity.pdbx_description
1 polymer ?
#
loop_
_entity_poly.entity_id
_entity_poly.type
_entity_poly.pdbx_seq_one_letter_code
_entity_poly.pdbx_strand_id
1 'polypeptide(L)'
;MKAQKNKYLFLCLAILALISVSGFASEQGASDKLPLEVSASVDRDKVTIGDKITYTITVKADKETEIKFPEFAENLGGFAIKDFGSSEKGWFKTKTYRQWYVLDTYTSGKYSIPRATIKYRTKGQGQWQEVSTDEINIEVESILESAEDRQDIREIAGPIGFPRKIPWYVWVFLALVVLAAAIAFFLFKPKKSQDILVPQRPAHKIACEALVALQQKEYPRRREWNRYYTELSDIVRRYLENRFNLRAPEMTTEEFLNSVKDNKVLSYEHKSLLRDFLSHCDLVKFARYEPDEKEASLSFESAKRLIDQTKPETNA
;
A
#
# COMPACT_ATOMS: atom_id res chain seq x y z
N MET A 1 -70.44 -6.11 -31.26
CA MET A 1 -70.81 -6.65 -29.93
C MET A 1 -70.71 -8.16 -29.98
N LYS A 2 -69.85 -8.74 -29.11
CA LYS A 2 -69.84 -10.12 -28.59
C LYS A 2 -70.08 -11.30 -29.56
N ALA A 3 -69.05 -12.13 -29.76
CA ALA A 3 -68.94 -13.42 -29.05
C ALA A 3 -67.73 -14.24 -29.56
N GLN A 4 -66.58 -14.03 -28.92
CA GLN A 4 -65.57 -15.07 -28.72
C GLN A 4 -66.17 -16.16 -27.82
N LYS A 5 -66.26 -17.40 -28.31
CA LYS A 5 -66.13 -18.67 -27.56
C LYS A 5 -66.60 -19.81 -28.47
N ASN A 6 -65.66 -20.50 -29.12
CA ASN A 6 -65.75 -21.92 -29.51
C ASN A 6 -64.60 -22.33 -30.45
N LYS A 7 -63.35 -22.05 -30.07
CA LYS A 7 -62.16 -22.52 -30.81
C LYS A 7 -61.31 -23.55 -30.04
N TYR A 8 -61.68 -23.92 -28.82
CA TYR A 8 -60.90 -24.87 -28.00
C TYR A 8 -61.56 -26.26 -27.83
N LEU A 9 -62.78 -26.47 -28.35
CA LEU A 9 -63.48 -27.76 -28.23
C LEU A 9 -63.12 -28.76 -29.34
N PHE A 10 -62.53 -28.29 -30.45
CA PHE A 10 -62.11 -29.14 -31.57
C PHE A 10 -60.61 -29.52 -31.55
N LEU A 11 -59.83 -28.97 -30.61
CA LEU A 11 -58.38 -29.23 -30.51
C LEU A 11 -58.03 -30.41 -29.59
N CYS A 12 -58.96 -30.88 -28.76
CA CYS A 12 -58.74 -32.00 -27.84
C CYS A 12 -59.04 -33.39 -28.44
N LEU A 13 -59.61 -33.47 -29.65
CA LEU A 13 -60.04 -34.75 -30.24
C LEU A 13 -59.07 -35.33 -31.29
N ALA A 14 -57.95 -34.66 -31.56
CA ALA A 14 -56.96 -35.11 -32.57
C ALA A 14 -55.63 -35.61 -31.97
N ILE A 15 -55.49 -35.64 -30.64
CA ILE A 15 -54.26 -36.12 -29.94
C ILE A 15 -54.42 -37.59 -29.48
N LEU A 16 -55.58 -38.22 -29.71
CA LEU A 16 -55.89 -39.55 -29.17
C LEU A 16 -55.70 -40.74 -30.14
N ALA A 17 -54.95 -40.57 -31.24
CA ALA A 17 -54.78 -41.63 -32.24
C ALA A 17 -53.35 -41.67 -32.80
N LEU A 18 -52.39 -42.15 -31.99
CA LEU A 18 -51.14 -42.78 -32.44
C LEU A 18 -50.36 -43.33 -31.23
N ILE A 19 -51.02 -44.23 -30.47
CA ILE A 19 -50.31 -45.18 -29.60
C ILE A 19 -50.21 -46.47 -30.40
N SER A 20 -49.24 -46.52 -31.29
CA SER A 20 -48.82 -47.76 -31.95
C SER A 20 -47.93 -48.53 -30.98
N VAL A 21 -48.48 -49.65 -30.53
CA VAL A 21 -47.80 -50.72 -29.82
C VAL A 21 -46.60 -51.19 -30.67
N SER A 22 -45.41 -50.98 -30.16
CA SER A 22 -44.22 -51.74 -30.53
C SER A 22 -43.65 -52.31 -29.25
N GLY A 23 -44.00 -53.58 -29.01
CA GLY A 23 -43.37 -54.39 -27.97
C GLY A 23 -41.89 -54.53 -28.31
N PHE A 24 -41.05 -53.93 -27.49
CA PHE A 24 -39.66 -54.33 -27.37
C PHE A 24 -39.56 -55.25 -26.16
N ALA A 25 -39.22 -56.49 -26.46
CA ALA A 25 -38.93 -57.54 -25.51
C ALA A 25 -37.91 -57.04 -24.48
N SER A 26 -38.28 -57.10 -23.20
CA SER A 26 -37.30 -57.08 -22.13
C SER A 26 -36.47 -58.34 -22.23
N GLU A 27 -35.30 -58.23 -22.84
CA GLU A 27 -34.22 -59.19 -22.65
C GLU A 27 -33.78 -59.04 -21.19
N GLN A 28 -34.35 -59.89 -20.33
CA GLN A 28 -33.86 -60.08 -18.97
C GLN A 28 -32.45 -60.67 -19.07
N GLY A 29 -31.46 -59.80 -19.25
CA GLY A 29 -30.10 -60.08 -18.86
C GLY A 29 -30.09 -60.35 -17.37
N ALA A 30 -29.82 -61.59 -17.00
CA ALA A 30 -29.57 -61.99 -15.63
C ALA A 30 -28.43 -61.12 -15.07
N SER A 31 -28.78 -60.08 -14.33
CA SER A 31 -27.84 -59.44 -13.42
C SER A 31 -27.65 -60.42 -12.27
N ASP A 32 -26.62 -61.25 -12.37
CA ASP A 32 -25.99 -61.85 -11.19
C ASP A 32 -25.86 -60.73 -10.15
N LYS A 33 -26.60 -60.84 -9.04
CA LYS A 33 -26.39 -59.95 -7.90
C LYS A 33 -24.99 -60.24 -7.38
N LEU A 34 -24.04 -59.39 -7.74
CA LEU A 34 -22.70 -59.40 -7.16
C LEU A 34 -22.86 -59.40 -5.63
N PRO A 35 -22.08 -60.23 -4.90
CA PRO A 35 -22.18 -60.35 -3.43
C PRO A 35 -21.66 -59.11 -2.67
N LEU A 36 -21.44 -58.01 -3.37
CA LEU A 36 -20.89 -56.76 -2.86
C LEU A 36 -21.40 -55.58 -3.70
N GLU A 37 -21.52 -54.43 -3.07
CA GLU A 37 -21.91 -53.16 -3.69
C GLU A 37 -20.67 -52.26 -3.75
N VAL A 38 -20.22 -51.89 -4.96
CA VAL A 38 -19.15 -50.90 -5.15
C VAL A 38 -19.74 -49.65 -5.77
N SER A 39 -19.39 -48.50 -5.22
CA SER A 39 -19.72 -47.20 -5.78
C SER A 39 -18.54 -46.25 -5.66
N ALA A 40 -18.36 -45.40 -6.67
CA ALA A 40 -17.43 -44.28 -6.62
C ALA A 40 -18.21 -42.96 -6.67
N SER A 41 -17.75 -41.95 -5.95
CA SER A 41 -18.37 -40.63 -5.91
C SER A 41 -17.34 -39.53 -5.75
N VAL A 42 -17.63 -38.35 -6.29
CA VAL A 42 -16.88 -37.12 -6.04
C VAL A 42 -17.80 -36.15 -5.29
N ASP A 43 -17.24 -35.31 -4.43
CA ASP A 43 -18.00 -34.30 -3.69
C ASP A 43 -18.56 -33.18 -4.59
N ARG A 44 -17.83 -32.82 -5.67
CA ARG A 44 -18.23 -31.86 -6.70
C ARG A 44 -17.80 -32.32 -8.09
N ASP A 45 -18.73 -32.26 -9.04
CA ASP A 45 -18.52 -32.57 -10.47
C ASP A 45 -18.18 -31.32 -11.30
N LYS A 46 -18.34 -30.13 -10.72
CA LYS A 46 -17.99 -28.84 -11.32
C LYS A 46 -17.17 -27.99 -10.36
N VAL A 47 -15.95 -27.63 -10.76
CA VAL A 47 -14.98 -26.91 -9.91
C VAL A 47 -14.15 -25.92 -10.72
N THR A 48 -13.39 -25.06 -10.05
CA THR A 48 -12.47 -24.12 -10.69
C THR A 48 -11.01 -24.55 -10.55
N ILE A 49 -10.11 -23.95 -11.33
CA ILE A 49 -8.66 -24.22 -11.27
C ILE A 49 -8.14 -24.05 -9.83
N GLY A 50 -7.45 -25.07 -9.30
CA GLY A 50 -6.87 -25.05 -7.96
C GLY A 50 -7.82 -25.45 -6.83
N ASP A 51 -9.11 -25.69 -7.11
CA ASP A 51 -10.01 -26.30 -6.14
C ASP A 51 -9.61 -27.75 -5.86
N LYS A 52 -9.69 -28.14 -4.59
CA LYS A 52 -9.50 -29.53 -4.17
C LYS A 52 -10.82 -30.27 -4.23
N ILE A 53 -10.86 -31.47 -4.81
CA ILE A 53 -12.03 -32.36 -4.80
C ILE A 53 -11.71 -33.66 -4.06
N THR A 54 -12.72 -34.29 -3.48
CA THR A 54 -12.57 -35.55 -2.76
C THR A 54 -13.24 -36.68 -3.55
N TYR A 55 -12.43 -37.55 -4.13
CA TYR A 55 -12.88 -38.79 -4.75
C TYR A 55 -12.97 -39.91 -3.71
N THR A 56 -14.10 -40.59 -3.59
CA THR A 56 -14.32 -41.66 -2.61
C THR A 56 -14.82 -42.94 -3.28
N ILE A 57 -14.12 -44.04 -3.05
CA ILE A 57 -14.55 -45.40 -3.40
C ILE A 57 -15.17 -46.02 -2.15
N THR A 58 -16.42 -46.47 -2.24
CA THR A 58 -17.13 -47.18 -1.18
C THR A 58 -17.42 -48.60 -1.61
N VAL A 59 -17.06 -49.57 -0.77
CA VAL A 59 -17.35 -50.99 -0.96
C VAL A 59 -18.12 -51.50 0.25
N LYS A 60 -19.33 -52.03 0.03
CA LYS A 60 -20.09 -52.75 1.05
C LYS A 60 -20.03 -54.24 0.74
N ALA A 61 -19.54 -55.02 1.69
CA ALA A 61 -19.42 -56.47 1.55
C ALA A 61 -19.70 -57.18 2.87
N ASP A 62 -19.93 -58.49 2.81
CA ASP A 62 -20.04 -59.34 4.00
C ASP A 62 -18.69 -59.44 4.73
N LYS A 63 -18.72 -59.65 6.06
CA LYS A 63 -17.52 -59.74 6.93
C LYS A 63 -16.51 -60.83 6.54
N GLU A 64 -16.95 -61.83 5.78
CA GLU A 64 -16.10 -62.91 5.28
C GLU A 64 -15.44 -62.58 3.94
N THR A 65 -15.57 -61.35 3.45
CA THR A 65 -14.96 -60.89 2.19
C THR A 65 -13.68 -60.12 2.47
N GLU A 66 -12.59 -60.49 1.81
CA GLU A 66 -11.34 -59.73 1.77
C GLU A 66 -11.34 -58.82 0.55
N ILE A 67 -10.97 -57.55 0.73
CA ILE A 67 -11.02 -56.51 -0.31
C ILE A 67 -9.65 -55.87 -0.45
N LYS A 68 -9.22 -55.65 -1.69
CA LYS A 68 -8.05 -54.86 -2.05
C LYS A 68 -8.48 -53.72 -2.96
N PHE A 69 -8.27 -52.50 -2.47
CA PHE A 69 -8.49 -51.28 -3.25
C PHE A 69 -7.40 -51.12 -4.31
N PRO A 70 -7.70 -50.42 -5.41
CA PRO A 70 -6.68 -50.07 -6.39
C PRO A 70 -5.66 -49.10 -5.78
N GLU A 71 -4.40 -49.30 -6.14
CA GLU A 71 -3.33 -48.36 -5.86
C GLU A 71 -3.20 -47.43 -7.06
N PHE A 72 -3.42 -46.14 -6.85
CA PHE A 72 -3.14 -45.12 -7.85
C PHE A 72 -1.72 -44.58 -7.64
N ALA A 73 -1.04 -44.26 -8.75
CA ALA A 73 0.23 -43.56 -8.71
C ALA A 73 0.03 -42.07 -8.34
N GLU A 74 0.89 -41.17 -8.80
CA GLU A 74 0.80 -39.74 -8.44
C GLU A 74 -0.34 -38.98 -9.15
N ASN A 75 -0.95 -39.58 -10.18
CA ASN A 75 -2.01 -38.96 -10.99
C ASN A 75 -3.21 -39.89 -11.18
N LEU A 76 -4.40 -39.31 -11.17
CA LEU A 76 -5.67 -39.99 -11.46
C LEU A 76 -6.47 -39.16 -12.47
N GLY A 77 -6.54 -39.63 -13.72
CA GLY A 77 -7.40 -39.01 -14.74
C GLY A 77 -7.06 -37.55 -15.07
N GLY A 78 -5.79 -37.14 -14.94
CA GLY A 78 -5.33 -35.76 -15.12
C GLY A 78 -5.27 -34.94 -13.83
N PHE A 79 -5.74 -35.47 -12.70
CA PHE A 79 -5.61 -34.83 -11.39
C PHE A 79 -4.39 -35.33 -10.62
N ALA A 80 -3.73 -34.44 -9.88
CA ALA A 80 -2.67 -34.81 -8.95
C ALA A 80 -3.28 -35.27 -7.61
N ILE A 81 -2.76 -36.36 -7.04
CA ILE A 81 -3.18 -36.83 -5.71
C ILE A 81 -2.40 -36.07 -4.65
N LYS A 82 -3.11 -35.32 -3.78
CA LYS A 82 -2.50 -34.52 -2.71
C LYS A 82 -2.51 -35.20 -1.35
N ASP A 83 -3.55 -35.97 -1.08
CA ASP A 83 -3.71 -36.71 0.16
C ASP A 83 -4.62 -37.92 -0.09
N PHE A 84 -4.51 -38.95 0.75
CA PHE A 84 -5.37 -40.13 0.67
C PHE A 84 -5.52 -40.81 2.02
N GLY A 85 -6.63 -41.51 2.20
CA GLY A 85 -6.89 -42.25 3.42
C GLY A 85 -7.91 -43.35 3.24
N SER A 86 -7.96 -44.22 4.25
CA SER A 86 -8.91 -45.33 4.31
C SER A 86 -9.70 -45.29 5.60
N SER A 87 -10.93 -45.77 5.56
CA SER A 87 -11.77 -45.93 6.74
C SER A 87 -12.66 -47.16 6.57
N GLU A 88 -12.86 -47.90 7.65
CA GLU A 88 -13.75 -49.05 7.68
C GLU A 88 -14.73 -48.95 8.84
N LYS A 89 -16.00 -49.30 8.57
CA LYS A 89 -17.04 -49.35 9.59
C LYS A 89 -17.85 -50.64 9.44
N GLY A 90 -17.95 -51.41 10.52
CA GLY A 90 -18.78 -52.61 10.58
C GLY A 90 -20.16 -52.31 11.14
N TRP A 91 -21.22 -52.83 10.51
CA TRP A 91 -22.59 -52.81 11.04
C TRP A 91 -23.25 -54.17 10.78
N PHE A 92 -23.72 -54.84 11.84
CA PHE A 92 -24.34 -56.17 11.75
C PHE A 92 -23.46 -57.21 11.02
N LYS A 93 -23.94 -57.82 9.92
CA LYS A 93 -23.24 -58.80 9.08
C LYS A 93 -22.41 -58.17 7.95
N THR A 94 -22.57 -56.87 7.72
CA THR A 94 -21.94 -56.12 6.64
C THR A 94 -20.80 -55.24 7.14
N LYS A 95 -19.77 -55.06 6.32
CA LYS A 95 -18.67 -54.13 6.55
C LYS A 95 -18.59 -53.16 5.36
N THR A 96 -18.51 -51.87 5.67
CA THR A 96 -18.35 -50.80 4.68
C THR A 96 -16.92 -50.31 4.72
N TYR A 97 -16.23 -50.39 3.59
CA TYR A 97 -14.89 -49.90 3.39
C TYR A 97 -14.95 -48.64 2.53
N ARG A 98 -14.21 -47.60 2.92
CA ARG A 98 -14.09 -46.36 2.16
C ARG A 98 -12.63 -46.02 1.96
N GLN A 99 -12.27 -45.70 0.72
CA GLN A 99 -10.97 -45.15 0.36
C GLN A 99 -11.21 -43.78 -0.29
N TRP A 100 -10.58 -42.73 0.24
CA TRP A 100 -10.73 -41.38 -0.29
C TRP A 100 -9.40 -40.80 -0.75
N TYR A 101 -9.46 -39.93 -1.76
CA TYR A 101 -8.33 -39.24 -2.36
C TYR A 101 -8.69 -37.77 -2.55
N VAL A 102 -7.79 -36.88 -2.11
CA VAL A 102 -7.90 -35.44 -2.36
C VAL A 102 -7.13 -35.15 -3.65
N LEU A 103 -7.84 -34.62 -4.63
CA LEU A 103 -7.36 -34.39 -5.98
C LEU A 103 -7.40 -32.89 -6.29
N ASP A 104 -6.44 -32.39 -7.07
CA ASP A 104 -6.50 -31.05 -7.67
C ASP A 104 -5.86 -31.03 -9.07
N THR A 105 -6.08 -29.92 -9.79
CA THR A 105 -5.46 -29.66 -11.08
C THR A 105 -5.27 -28.16 -11.31
N TYR A 106 -4.29 -27.81 -12.15
CA TYR A 106 -3.95 -26.42 -12.51
C TYR A 106 -4.44 -26.02 -13.91
N THR A 107 -5.12 -26.92 -14.62
CA THR A 107 -5.59 -26.70 -16.00
C THR A 107 -7.11 -26.87 -16.10
N SER A 108 -7.78 -25.92 -16.73
CA SER A 108 -9.22 -26.01 -17.03
C SER A 108 -9.49 -27.02 -18.16
N GLY A 109 -10.69 -27.60 -18.16
CA GLY A 109 -11.09 -28.60 -19.14
C GLY A 109 -12.03 -29.65 -18.57
N LYS A 110 -12.38 -30.62 -19.41
CA LYS A 110 -13.17 -31.79 -19.03
C LYS A 110 -12.23 -32.95 -18.72
N TYR A 111 -12.31 -33.45 -17.50
CA TYR A 111 -11.52 -34.58 -17.02
C TYR A 111 -12.42 -35.75 -16.72
N SER A 112 -11.82 -36.94 -16.74
CA SER A 112 -12.53 -38.16 -16.41
C SER A 112 -11.68 -39.00 -15.46
N ILE A 113 -12.23 -39.31 -14.29
CA ILE A 113 -11.64 -40.26 -13.36
C ILE A 113 -11.95 -41.66 -13.87
N PRO A 114 -10.92 -42.46 -14.25
CA PRO A 114 -11.12 -43.76 -14.85
C PRO A 114 -11.74 -44.75 -13.86
N ARG A 115 -12.37 -45.80 -14.42
CA ARG A 115 -12.93 -46.91 -13.63
C ARG A 115 -11.86 -47.51 -12.72
N ALA A 116 -12.19 -47.60 -11.42
CA ALA A 116 -11.31 -48.15 -10.41
C ALA A 116 -11.61 -49.64 -10.24
N THR A 117 -10.61 -50.52 -10.40
CA THR A 117 -10.79 -51.97 -10.25
C THR A 117 -10.49 -52.39 -8.82
N ILE A 118 -11.51 -52.89 -8.12
CA ILE A 118 -11.43 -53.45 -6.78
C ILE A 118 -11.29 -54.96 -6.92
N LYS A 119 -10.34 -55.56 -6.20
CA LYS A 119 -10.23 -57.02 -6.12
C LYS A 119 -10.86 -57.51 -4.83
N TYR A 120 -11.66 -58.57 -4.91
CA TYR A 120 -12.30 -59.17 -3.74
C TYR A 120 -12.23 -60.70 -3.78
N ARG A 121 -12.29 -61.33 -2.61
CA ARG A 121 -12.45 -62.79 -2.48
C ARG A 121 -13.18 -63.13 -1.20
N THR A 122 -13.96 -64.21 -1.19
CA THR A 122 -14.47 -64.78 0.05
C THR A 122 -13.35 -65.54 0.76
N LYS A 123 -13.22 -65.38 2.09
CA LYS A 123 -12.24 -66.11 2.90
C LYS A 123 -12.40 -67.61 2.68
N GLY A 124 -11.33 -68.27 2.22
CA GLY A 124 -11.31 -69.69 1.86
C GLY A 124 -11.34 -69.98 0.35
N GLN A 125 -11.63 -68.98 -0.50
CA GLN A 125 -11.41 -69.08 -1.94
C GLN A 125 -10.00 -68.57 -2.31
N GLY A 126 -9.31 -69.33 -3.17
CA GLY A 126 -7.95 -68.99 -3.59
C GLY A 126 -7.86 -67.91 -4.67
N GLN A 127 -8.90 -67.74 -5.49
CA GLN A 127 -8.89 -66.81 -6.62
C GLN A 127 -9.52 -65.46 -6.27
N TRP A 128 -8.89 -64.37 -6.73
CA TRP A 128 -9.43 -63.02 -6.65
C TRP A 128 -10.40 -62.77 -7.79
N GLN A 129 -11.54 -62.17 -7.47
CA GLN A 129 -12.50 -61.63 -8.43
C GLN A 129 -12.31 -60.12 -8.54
N GLU A 130 -12.68 -59.53 -9.68
CA GLU A 130 -12.52 -58.12 -9.97
C GLU A 130 -13.87 -57.47 -10.25
N VAL A 131 -14.06 -56.26 -9.71
CA VAL A 131 -15.23 -55.42 -9.96
C VAL A 131 -14.75 -53.99 -10.17
N SER A 132 -15.29 -53.32 -11.18
CA SER A 132 -14.89 -51.95 -11.52
C SER A 132 -15.98 -50.96 -11.15
N THR A 133 -15.58 -49.77 -10.70
CA THR A 133 -16.50 -48.64 -10.53
C THR A 133 -16.91 -48.07 -11.88
N ASP A 134 -17.92 -47.20 -11.86
CA ASP A 134 -18.17 -46.31 -12.98
C ASP A 134 -17.10 -45.23 -13.11
N GLU A 135 -17.01 -44.68 -14.31
CA GLU A 135 -16.16 -43.55 -14.67
C GLU A 135 -16.88 -42.24 -14.31
N ILE A 136 -16.15 -41.28 -13.75
CA ILE A 136 -16.74 -40.00 -13.28
C ILE A 136 -16.14 -38.83 -14.06
N ASN A 137 -17.00 -38.08 -14.74
CA ASN A 137 -16.61 -36.87 -15.46
C ASN A 137 -16.66 -35.66 -14.53
N ILE A 138 -15.64 -34.80 -14.62
CA ILE A 138 -15.51 -33.56 -13.86
C ILE A 138 -15.20 -32.42 -14.82
N GLU A 139 -15.90 -31.30 -14.68
CA GLU A 139 -15.66 -30.07 -15.43
C GLU A 139 -14.90 -29.05 -14.58
N VAL A 140 -13.70 -28.68 -15.03
CA VAL A 140 -12.85 -27.67 -14.38
C VAL A 140 -12.95 -26.37 -15.15
N GLU A 141 -13.67 -25.40 -14.59
CA GLU A 141 -13.84 -24.08 -15.15
C GLU A 141 -12.61 -23.20 -14.94
N SER A 142 -12.35 -22.35 -15.94
CA SER A 142 -11.35 -21.31 -15.82
C SER A 142 -11.87 -20.16 -14.95
N ILE A 143 -11.03 -19.66 -14.05
CA ILE A 143 -11.31 -18.44 -13.26
C ILE A 143 -11.04 -17.17 -14.08
N LEU A 144 -10.46 -17.30 -15.29
CA LEU A 144 -10.24 -16.15 -16.16
C LEU A 144 -11.60 -15.53 -16.53
N GLU A 145 -11.75 -14.25 -16.19
CA GLU A 145 -12.90 -13.43 -16.55
C GLU A 145 -13.31 -13.66 -18.01
N SER A 146 -14.59 -13.98 -18.17
CA SER A 146 -15.19 -14.28 -19.46
C SER A 146 -15.07 -13.07 -20.37
N ALA A 147 -15.16 -13.25 -21.69
CA ALA A 147 -15.10 -12.12 -22.64
C ALA A 147 -16.20 -11.07 -22.38
N GLU A 148 -17.28 -11.47 -21.72
CA GLU A 148 -18.41 -10.63 -21.32
C GLU A 148 -18.06 -9.73 -20.11
N ASP A 149 -17.24 -10.22 -19.16
CA ASP A 149 -16.75 -9.43 -18.02
C ASP A 149 -15.73 -8.36 -18.42
N ARG A 150 -15.06 -8.54 -19.57
CA ARG A 150 -14.06 -7.60 -20.10
C ARG A 150 -14.66 -6.34 -20.73
N GLN A 151 -15.99 -6.22 -20.82
CA GLN A 151 -16.64 -5.05 -21.43
C GLN A 151 -16.40 -3.74 -20.65
N ASP A 152 -15.97 -3.82 -19.38
CA ASP A 152 -15.60 -2.64 -18.58
C ASP A 152 -14.09 -2.29 -18.66
N ILE A 153 -13.28 -3.12 -19.33
CA ILE A 153 -11.86 -2.83 -19.55
C ILE A 153 -11.74 -1.83 -20.71
N ARG A 154 -11.66 -0.55 -20.38
CA ARG A 154 -11.37 0.51 -21.35
C ARG A 154 -9.94 0.38 -21.87
N GLU A 155 -9.77 0.63 -23.15
CA GLU A 155 -8.46 0.66 -23.79
C GLU A 155 -7.60 1.78 -23.17
N ILE A 156 -6.29 1.52 -23.05
CA ILE A 156 -5.33 2.49 -22.51
C ILE A 156 -5.33 3.71 -23.45
N ALA A 157 -5.71 4.87 -22.91
CA ALA A 157 -5.66 6.12 -23.67
C ALA A 157 -4.24 6.39 -24.15
N GLY A 158 -4.08 6.55 -25.47
CA GLY A 158 -2.79 6.86 -26.08
C GLY A 158 -2.22 8.21 -25.61
N PRO A 159 -0.92 8.46 -25.81
CA PRO A 159 -0.29 9.72 -25.44
C PRO A 159 -0.95 10.88 -26.19
N ILE A 160 -1.46 11.85 -25.43
CA ILE A 160 -2.03 13.07 -25.98
C ILE A 160 -0.88 13.88 -26.58
N GLY A 161 -0.88 14.05 -27.90
CA GLY A 161 0.17 14.80 -28.58
C GLY A 161 0.14 16.28 -28.17
N PHE A 162 1.22 16.77 -27.56
CA PHE A 162 1.38 18.20 -27.37
C PHE A 162 1.53 18.88 -28.75
N PRO A 163 0.86 20.03 -28.99
CA PRO A 163 1.06 20.77 -30.23
C PRO A 163 2.54 21.14 -30.37
N ARG A 164 3.20 20.53 -31.36
CA ARG A 164 4.65 20.67 -31.62
C ARG A 164 5.09 22.11 -31.92
N LYS A 165 4.15 22.98 -32.26
CA LYS A 165 4.36 24.40 -32.50
C LYS A 165 3.42 25.18 -31.61
N ILE A 166 3.99 25.90 -30.64
CA ILE A 166 3.27 26.90 -29.87
C ILE A 166 2.87 28.01 -30.86
N PRO A 167 1.58 28.33 -31.02
CA PRO A 167 1.15 29.39 -31.92
C PRO A 167 1.78 30.73 -31.55
N TRP A 168 2.13 31.54 -32.55
CA TRP A 168 2.84 32.81 -32.35
C TRP A 168 2.11 33.77 -31.39
N TYR A 169 0.77 33.72 -31.35
CA TYR A 169 -0.04 34.55 -30.47
C TYR A 169 0.15 34.23 -28.98
N VAL A 170 0.56 33.01 -28.62
CA VAL A 170 0.88 32.64 -27.22
C VAL A 170 2.13 33.37 -26.76
N TRP A 171 3.14 33.51 -27.63
CA TRP A 171 4.34 34.30 -27.34
C TRP A 171 4.03 35.80 -27.22
N VAL A 172 3.13 36.31 -28.08
CA VAL A 172 2.66 37.70 -27.98
C VAL A 172 1.89 37.92 -26.68
N PHE A 173 1.03 36.98 -26.28
CA PHE A 173 0.31 37.06 -25.00
C PHE A 173 1.28 36.99 -23.81
N LEU A 174 2.26 36.09 -23.84
CA LEU A 174 3.28 35.99 -22.79
C LEU A 174 4.09 37.28 -22.69
N ALA A 175 4.50 37.87 -23.82
CA ALA A 175 5.19 39.14 -23.85
C ALA A 175 4.33 40.27 -23.27
N LEU A 176 3.03 40.28 -23.57
CA LEU A 176 2.07 41.24 -23.01
C LEU A 176 1.92 41.07 -21.49
N VAL A 177 1.83 39.83 -21.00
CA VAL A 177 1.74 39.52 -19.56
C VAL A 177 3.02 39.94 -18.84
N VAL A 178 4.19 39.66 -19.40
CA VAL A 178 5.48 40.08 -18.84
C VAL A 178 5.60 41.60 -18.83
N LEU A 179 5.16 42.28 -19.90
CA LEU A 179 5.15 43.74 -19.96
C LEU A 179 4.18 44.34 -18.93
N ALA A 180 2.97 43.79 -18.81
CA ALA A 180 2.00 44.21 -17.81
C ALA A 180 2.51 43.97 -16.39
N ALA A 181 3.15 42.84 -16.13
CA ALA A 181 3.79 42.53 -14.85
C ALA A 181 4.96 43.47 -14.55
N ALA A 182 5.78 43.82 -15.55
CA ALA A 182 6.86 44.79 -15.40
C ALA A 182 6.32 46.20 -15.10
N ILE A 183 5.28 46.63 -15.82
CA ILE A 183 4.61 47.91 -15.57
C ILE A 183 3.98 47.92 -14.18
N ALA A 184 3.26 46.86 -13.80
CA ALA A 184 2.71 46.71 -12.46
C ALA A 184 3.82 46.70 -11.40
N PHE A 185 4.93 46.01 -11.62
CA PHE A 185 6.07 46.00 -10.71
C PHE A 185 6.72 47.39 -10.58
N PHE A 186 6.73 48.21 -11.63
CA PHE A 186 7.26 49.58 -11.55
C PHE A 186 6.27 50.58 -10.93
N LEU A 187 4.97 50.44 -11.18
CA LEU A 187 3.91 51.29 -10.63
C LEU A 187 3.57 50.95 -9.18
N PHE A 188 3.52 49.66 -8.85
CA PHE A 188 3.30 49.12 -7.51
C PHE A 188 4.59 48.72 -6.81
N LYS A 189 5.76 49.02 -7.40
CA LYS A 189 6.97 49.06 -6.60
C LYS A 189 6.63 49.99 -5.45
N PRO A 190 6.65 49.53 -4.18
CA PRO A 190 6.61 50.49 -3.10
C PRO A 190 7.71 51.48 -3.47
N LYS A 191 7.35 52.76 -3.66
CA LYS A 191 8.36 53.81 -3.67
C LYS A 191 9.20 53.46 -2.47
N LYS A 192 10.45 53.08 -2.70
CA LYS A 192 11.39 52.90 -1.62
C LYS A 192 11.36 54.29 -0.99
N SER A 193 10.60 54.44 0.09
CA SER A 193 10.60 55.66 0.85
C SER A 193 12.00 55.68 1.43
N GLN A 194 12.91 56.25 0.65
CA GLN A 194 13.84 57.18 1.23
C GLN A 194 12.96 58.12 2.07
N ASP A 195 13.14 57.95 3.37
CA ASP A 195 12.47 58.60 4.48
C ASP A 195 11.04 58.14 4.82
N ILE A 196 10.97 57.13 5.70
CA ILE A 196 10.36 57.39 7.00
C ILE A 196 11.51 57.46 8.01
N LEU A 197 12.03 58.68 8.13
CA LEU A 197 12.69 59.19 9.33
C LEU A 197 11.66 59.19 10.47
N VAL A 198 11.32 58.01 11.00
CA VAL A 198 11.25 57.94 12.46
C VAL A 198 12.69 58.23 12.87
N PRO A 199 13.00 59.15 13.80
CA PRO A 199 14.36 59.23 14.32
C PRO A 199 14.69 57.82 14.79
N GLN A 200 15.51 57.08 14.02
CA GLN A 200 15.87 55.73 14.39
C GLN A 200 16.64 55.93 15.68
N ARG A 201 16.01 55.54 16.80
CA ARG A 201 16.69 55.51 18.08
C ARG A 201 18.02 54.80 17.80
N PRO A 202 19.17 55.42 18.12
CA PRO A 202 20.46 54.90 17.70
C PRO A 202 20.55 53.41 18.02
N ALA A 203 21.01 52.59 17.07
CA ALA A 203 21.01 51.13 17.20
C ALA A 203 21.60 50.66 18.54
N HIS A 204 22.64 51.34 19.04
CA HIS A 204 23.26 51.07 20.34
C HIS A 204 22.29 51.31 21.52
N LYS A 205 21.43 52.33 21.48
CA LYS A 205 20.44 52.58 22.54
C LYS A 205 19.41 51.45 22.60
N ILE A 206 18.92 51.00 21.45
CA ILE A 206 17.98 49.87 21.35
C ILE A 206 18.63 48.60 21.89
N ALA A 207 19.88 48.32 21.50
CA ALA A 207 20.62 47.15 21.96
C ALA A 207 20.89 47.19 23.47
N CYS A 208 21.31 48.33 24.01
CA CYS A 208 21.52 48.51 25.45
C CYS A 208 20.22 48.34 26.25
N GLU A 209 19.09 48.88 25.78
CA GLU A 209 17.78 48.67 26.42
C GLU A 209 17.38 47.19 26.40
N ALA A 210 17.61 46.50 25.29
CA ALA A 210 17.35 45.07 25.19
C ALA A 210 18.26 44.24 26.11
N LEU A 211 19.54 44.62 26.27
CA LEU A 211 20.45 43.99 27.23
C LEU A 211 19.98 44.18 28.68
N VAL A 212 19.51 45.38 29.04
CA VAL A 212 18.94 45.65 30.37
C VAL A 212 17.67 44.82 30.60
N ALA A 213 16.78 44.76 29.60
CA ALA A 213 15.58 43.92 29.66
C ALA A 213 15.93 42.43 29.79
N LEU A 214 16.97 41.95 29.12
CA LEU A 214 17.47 40.58 29.25
C LEU A 214 17.97 40.28 30.67
N GLN A 215 18.69 41.20 31.31
CA GLN A 215 19.12 41.03 32.71
C GLN A 215 17.93 40.93 33.67
N GLN A 216 16.88 41.74 33.48
CA GLN A 216 15.68 41.75 34.31
C GLN A 216 14.87 40.44 34.24
N LYS A 217 15.05 39.64 33.18
CA LYS A 217 14.38 38.34 33.04
C LYS A 217 14.99 37.24 33.91
N GLU A 218 16.20 37.44 34.45
CA GLU A 218 16.87 36.51 35.38
C GLU A 218 16.92 35.05 34.88
N TYR A 219 17.06 34.82 33.56
CA TYR A 219 17.19 33.47 33.00
C TYR A 219 18.34 32.64 33.62
N PRO A 220 19.54 33.21 33.91
CA PRO A 220 20.61 32.48 34.59
C PRO A 220 20.18 31.89 35.95
N ARG A 221 19.45 32.65 36.77
CA ARG A 221 18.98 32.18 38.09
C ARG A 221 18.01 31.00 37.99
N ARG A 222 17.24 30.95 36.90
CA ARG A 222 16.30 29.86 36.59
C ARG A 222 16.93 28.71 35.80
N ARG A 223 18.25 28.76 35.54
CA ARG A 223 18.98 27.81 34.67
C ARG A 223 18.38 27.70 33.25
N GLU A 224 17.73 28.74 32.77
CA GLU A 224 17.17 28.81 31.41
C GLU A 224 18.24 29.25 30.40
N TRP A 225 19.39 28.57 30.37
CA TRP A 225 20.57 28.97 29.59
C TRP A 225 20.32 29.10 28.09
N ASN A 226 19.58 28.16 27.50
CA ASN A 226 19.27 28.19 26.08
C ASN A 226 18.50 29.47 25.67
N ARG A 227 17.50 29.88 26.48
CA ARG A 227 16.73 31.11 26.24
C ARG A 227 17.60 32.35 26.42
N TYR A 228 18.43 32.36 27.47
CA TYR A 228 19.36 33.45 27.72
C TYR A 228 20.31 33.69 26.54
N TYR A 229 20.99 32.65 26.07
CA TYR A 229 21.98 32.75 24.98
C TYR A 229 21.33 32.97 23.60
N THR A 230 20.12 32.44 23.39
CA THR A 230 19.35 32.74 22.17
C THR A 230 19.05 34.24 22.10
N GLU A 231 18.44 34.80 23.15
CA GLU A 231 18.08 36.22 23.17
C GLU A 231 19.31 37.13 23.18
N LEU A 232 20.37 36.77 23.93
CA LEU A 232 21.63 37.52 23.94
C LEU A 232 22.26 37.59 22.54
N SER A 233 22.30 36.45 21.82
CA SER A 233 22.82 36.40 20.45
C SER A 233 21.97 37.21 19.47
N ASP A 234 20.64 37.19 19.64
CA ASP A 234 19.71 37.94 18.79
C ASP A 234 19.84 39.45 18.97
N ILE A 235 20.05 39.92 20.21
CA ILE A 235 20.29 41.34 20.50
C ILE A 235 21.52 41.84 19.74
N VAL A 236 22.62 41.09 19.80
CA VAL A 236 23.87 41.44 19.09
C VAL A 236 23.68 41.40 17.58
N ARG A 237 23.03 40.36 17.04
CA ARG A 237 22.77 40.23 15.60
C ARG A 237 21.91 41.37 15.06
N ARG A 238 20.82 41.71 15.75
CA ARG A 238 19.95 42.85 15.38
C ARG A 238 20.66 44.20 15.50
N TYR A 239 21.54 44.35 16.49
CA TYR A 239 22.37 45.53 16.60
C TYR A 239 23.29 45.69 15.37
N LEU A 240 23.98 44.62 14.97
CA LEU A 240 24.86 44.62 13.81
C LEU A 240 24.09 44.90 12.51
N GLU A 241 22.87 44.39 12.38
CA GLU A 241 21.98 44.71 11.27
C GLU A 241 21.58 46.18 11.24
N ASN A 242 21.07 46.71 12.34
CA ASN A 242 20.61 48.09 12.40
C ASN A 242 21.76 49.10 12.27
N ARG A 243 22.95 48.78 12.79
CA ARG A 243 24.11 49.70 12.78
C ARG A 243 24.88 49.65 11.48
N PHE A 244 25.11 48.45 10.95
CA PHE A 244 26.06 48.21 9.85
C PHE A 244 25.39 47.67 8.58
N ASN A 245 24.05 47.51 8.59
CA ASN A 245 23.29 46.92 7.50
C ASN A 245 23.77 45.50 7.13
N LEU A 246 24.21 44.75 8.15
CA LEU A 246 24.64 43.36 8.03
C LEU A 246 23.47 42.44 8.36
N ARG A 247 23.07 41.54 7.45
CA ARG A 247 21.92 40.62 7.61
C ARG A 247 22.19 39.48 8.61
N ALA A 248 22.75 39.80 9.77
CA ALA A 248 23.22 38.84 10.77
C ALA A 248 22.13 37.93 11.34
N PRO A 249 20.87 38.36 11.55
CA PRO A 249 19.81 37.47 12.03
C PRO A 249 19.38 36.40 11.02
N GLU A 250 19.59 36.63 9.72
CA GLU A 250 19.14 35.77 8.63
C GLU A 250 20.21 34.76 8.17
N MET A 251 21.41 34.83 8.75
CA MET A 251 22.56 34.00 8.41
C MET A 251 22.91 33.06 9.56
N THR A 252 23.38 31.86 9.23
CA THR A 252 24.05 31.01 10.21
C THR A 252 25.31 31.69 10.75
N THR A 253 25.82 31.28 11.91
CA THR A 253 27.04 31.86 12.50
C THR A 253 28.23 31.80 11.54
N GLU A 254 28.41 30.67 10.85
CA GLU A 254 29.51 30.49 9.89
C GLU A 254 29.37 31.40 8.67
N GLU A 255 28.17 31.46 8.06
CA GLU A 255 27.88 32.36 6.94
C GLU A 255 28.11 33.82 7.33
N PHE A 256 27.62 34.22 8.51
CA PHE A 256 27.78 35.58 9.00
C PHE A 256 29.26 35.94 9.22
N LEU A 257 30.02 35.09 9.92
CA LEU A 257 31.45 35.31 10.16
C LEU A 257 32.26 35.35 8.86
N ASN A 258 31.91 34.52 7.87
CA ASN A 258 32.51 34.58 6.54
C ASN A 258 32.14 35.88 5.82
N SER A 259 30.90 36.36 5.91
CA SER A 259 30.45 37.60 5.25
C SER A 259 31.17 38.86 5.77
N VAL A 260 31.56 38.87 7.06
CA VAL A 260 32.26 40.01 7.68
C VAL A 260 33.78 39.88 7.60
N LYS A 261 34.32 38.74 7.14
CA LYS A 261 35.77 38.48 7.08
C LYS A 261 36.53 39.56 6.32
N ASP A 262 36.06 39.91 5.12
CA ASP A 262 36.72 40.88 4.24
C ASP A 262 36.12 42.30 4.34
N ASN A 263 35.07 42.47 5.16
CA ASN A 263 34.41 43.77 5.33
C ASN A 263 35.25 44.70 6.23
N LYS A 264 35.41 45.97 5.82
CA LYS A 264 36.17 47.01 6.56
C LYS A 264 35.38 47.66 7.71
N VAL A 265 34.10 47.32 7.85
CA VAL A 265 33.19 47.94 8.83
C VAL A 265 33.52 47.56 10.28
N LEU A 266 34.09 46.38 10.51
CA LEU A 266 34.54 45.92 11.84
C LEU A 266 36.06 45.79 11.87
N SER A 267 36.69 46.19 12.99
CA SER A 267 38.12 45.97 13.21
C SER A 267 38.43 44.47 13.37
N TYR A 268 39.70 44.09 13.23
CA TYR A 268 40.13 42.70 13.46
C TYR A 268 39.78 42.23 14.89
N GLU A 269 39.94 43.10 15.89
CA GLU A 269 39.60 42.79 17.27
C GLU A 269 38.09 42.55 17.46
N HIS A 270 37.24 43.40 16.86
CA HIS A 270 35.79 43.22 16.92
C HIS A 270 35.35 41.91 16.25
N LYS A 271 35.99 41.54 15.12
CA LYS A 271 35.72 40.26 14.44
C LYS A 271 36.12 39.05 15.29
N SER A 272 37.25 39.13 16.00
CA SER A 272 37.68 38.07 16.91
C SER A 272 36.69 37.93 18.08
N LEU A 273 36.38 39.05 18.75
CA LEU A 273 35.43 39.08 19.86
C LEU A 273 34.06 38.51 19.44
N LEU A 274 33.58 38.90 18.26
CA LEU A 274 32.31 38.45 17.70
C LEU A 274 32.31 36.95 17.36
N ARG A 275 33.42 36.43 16.83
CA ARG A 275 33.60 34.99 16.59
C ARG A 275 33.51 34.21 17.91
N ASP A 276 34.30 34.59 18.89
CA ASP A 276 34.36 33.90 20.18
C ASP A 276 33.00 33.93 20.89
N PHE A 277 32.34 35.09 20.89
CA PHE A 277 31.01 35.27 21.45
C PHE A 277 29.94 34.40 20.75
N LEU A 278 29.84 34.45 19.42
CA LEU A 278 28.81 33.69 18.71
C LEU A 278 29.06 32.17 18.79
N SER A 279 30.33 31.76 18.77
CA SER A 279 30.69 30.35 18.91
C SER A 279 30.31 29.82 20.29
N HIS A 280 30.54 30.61 21.34
CA HIS A 280 30.10 30.27 22.70
C HIS A 280 28.56 30.19 22.81
N CYS A 281 27.84 31.13 22.18
CA CYS A 281 26.37 31.07 22.14
C CYS A 281 25.87 29.79 21.47
N ASP A 282 26.49 29.36 20.38
CA ASP A 282 26.08 28.16 19.63
C ASP A 282 26.33 26.87 20.41
N LEU A 283 27.40 26.79 21.23
CA LEU A 283 27.62 25.67 22.15
C LEU A 283 26.44 25.49 23.12
N VAL A 284 25.91 26.59 23.66
CA VAL A 284 24.76 26.55 24.57
C VAL A 284 23.46 26.23 23.82
N LYS A 285 23.25 26.87 22.66
CA LYS A 285 22.00 26.75 21.87
C LYS A 285 21.83 25.36 21.27
N PHE A 286 22.91 24.75 20.79
CA PHE A 286 22.85 23.53 20.00
C PHE A 286 23.56 22.33 20.64
N ALA A 287 24.65 22.55 21.39
CA ALA A 287 25.42 21.46 22.00
C ALA A 287 25.01 21.13 23.45
N ARG A 288 23.94 21.74 23.97
CA ARG A 288 23.44 21.57 25.35
C ARG A 288 24.52 21.83 26.42
N TYR A 289 25.47 22.71 26.12
CA TYR A 289 26.45 23.17 27.10
C TYR A 289 25.74 23.96 28.20
N GLU A 290 26.04 23.66 29.47
CA GLU A 290 25.51 24.36 30.64
C GLU A 290 26.60 25.27 31.22
N PRO A 291 26.61 26.57 30.87
CA PRO A 291 27.62 27.49 31.36
C PRO A 291 27.42 27.83 32.83
N ASP A 292 28.48 28.26 33.50
CA ASP A 292 28.39 28.80 34.84
C ASP A 292 27.98 30.30 34.84
N GLU A 293 27.67 30.85 36.02
CA GLU A 293 27.28 32.26 36.14
C GLU A 293 28.40 33.23 35.74
N LYS A 294 29.67 32.83 35.86
CA LYS A 294 30.81 33.65 35.45
C LYS A 294 30.90 33.71 33.94
N GLU A 295 30.75 32.59 33.24
CA GLU A 295 30.71 32.49 31.79
C GLU A 295 29.53 33.29 31.20
N ALA A 296 28.36 33.21 31.84
CA ALA A 296 27.20 34.03 31.46
C ALA A 296 27.50 35.53 31.61
N SER A 297 28.13 35.92 32.72
CA SER A 297 28.55 37.31 32.96
C SER A 297 29.59 37.78 31.95
N LEU A 298 30.58 36.95 31.61
CA LEU A 298 31.59 37.23 30.59
C LEU A 298 30.97 37.37 29.18
N SER A 299 29.98 36.54 28.87
CA SER A 299 29.25 36.60 27.60
C SER A 299 28.44 37.88 27.49
N PHE A 300 27.79 38.29 28.58
CA PHE A 300 27.06 39.55 28.66
C PHE A 300 28.00 40.76 28.48
N GLU A 301 29.12 40.77 29.19
CA GLU A 301 30.13 41.83 29.07
C GLU A 301 30.75 41.86 27.66
N SER A 302 30.93 40.71 27.02
CA SER A 302 31.41 40.64 25.63
C SER A 302 30.40 41.25 24.66
N ALA A 303 29.11 40.95 24.79
CA ALA A 303 28.05 41.55 23.99
C ALA A 303 27.97 43.07 24.20
N LYS A 304 28.00 43.51 25.45
CA LYS A 304 27.98 44.94 25.83
C LYS A 304 29.21 45.68 25.29
N ARG A 305 30.41 45.11 25.50
CA ARG A 305 31.68 45.66 24.98
C ARG A 305 31.65 45.82 23.48
N LEU A 306 31.13 44.83 22.75
CA LEU A 306 31.00 44.91 21.30
C LEU A 306 30.11 46.10 20.89
N ILE A 307 28.95 46.27 21.52
CA ILE A 307 28.03 47.38 21.24
C ILE A 307 28.68 48.73 21.59
N ASP A 308 29.32 48.83 22.76
CA ASP A 308 29.93 50.06 23.25
C ASP A 308 31.13 50.51 22.40
N GLN A 309 31.97 49.59 21.93
CA GLN A 309 33.13 49.88 21.09
C GLN A 309 32.75 50.22 19.63
N THR A 310 31.55 49.87 19.21
CA THR A 310 31.09 50.05 17.81
C THR A 310 29.96 51.08 17.66
N LYS A 311 29.58 51.74 18.77
CA LYS A 311 28.59 52.81 18.75
C LYS A 311 29.06 53.97 17.87
N PRO A 312 28.15 54.70 17.21
CA PRO A 312 28.52 55.92 16.51
C PRO A 312 29.21 56.89 17.47
N GLU A 313 30.29 57.51 17.01
CA GLU A 313 30.85 58.69 17.68
C GLU A 313 29.76 59.76 17.68
N THR A 314 29.31 60.14 18.88
CA THR A 314 28.43 61.29 19.03
C THR A 314 29.28 62.51 18.71
N ASN A 315 29.19 63.02 17.47
CA ASN A 315 29.61 64.38 17.21
C ASN A 315 28.70 65.28 18.07
N ALA A 316 29.31 65.91 19.08
CA ALA A 316 28.67 66.88 19.95
C ALA A 316 28.26 68.12 19.15
#